data_AF-A9AYE7-F1
#
_entry.id   AF-A9AYE7-F1
#
_cell.length_a   1.000
_cell.length_b   1.000
_cell.length_c   1.000
_cell.angle_alpha   90.00
_cell.angle_beta   90.00
_cell.angle_gamma   90.00
#
_symmetry.space_group_name_H-M   'P 1'
#
loop_
_entity.id
_entity.type
_entity.pdbx_description
1 polymer ?
#
loop_
_entity_poly.entity_id
_entity_poly.type
_entity_poly.pdbx_seq_one_letter_code
_entity_poly.pdbx_strand_id
1 'polypeptide(L)'
;MRCLFIQGSLVTSYANLVPKVCPSVGCPSNSFRRHQKIQKTVYDVRNPTGQIAATLTLYRYKCTLCGSTFRTTPLTMVRGATLSRGLYHLSGVLFLLGLSYTQVTKFLSSYTVNISRATVHMAVQRLTHNQAYSRARVFTKVRRESNQCLLMFAPAAIWVPLEFIQEHHQWAFRINLATIPAEYFPLLESSLNSLETINSAVKLRLIR
;
A
#
# COMPACT_ATOMS: atom_id res chain seq x y z
N MET A 1 -19.51 12.58 -13.80
CA MET A 1 -18.39 13.37 -13.24
C MET A 1 -17.23 12.41 -13.17
N ARG A 2 -16.15 12.65 -13.93
CA ARG A 2 -15.12 11.62 -14.16
C ARG A 2 -14.11 11.59 -13.03
N CYS A 3 -13.92 10.42 -12.42
CA CYS A 3 -13.10 10.27 -11.22
C CYS A 3 -12.21 9.02 -11.31
N LEU A 4 -10.94 9.11 -10.89
CA LEU A 4 -10.11 7.92 -10.63
C LEU A 4 -10.24 7.51 -9.17
N PHE A 5 -10.53 6.24 -8.90
CA PHE A 5 -10.53 5.64 -7.57
C PHE A 5 -9.30 4.74 -7.38
N ILE A 6 -8.52 5.00 -6.32
CA ILE A 6 -7.41 4.17 -5.87
C ILE A 6 -7.84 3.42 -4.62
N GLN A 7 -8.36 2.20 -4.78
CA GLN A 7 -8.96 1.43 -3.70
C GLN A 7 -8.01 0.40 -3.12
N GLY A 8 -7.85 0.36 -1.80
CA GLY A 8 -7.13 -0.72 -1.12
C GLY A 8 -8.03 -1.54 -0.21
N SER A 9 -7.64 -2.78 0.04
CA SER A 9 -8.31 -3.63 1.04
C SER A 9 -7.78 -3.31 2.43
N LEU A 10 -8.68 -3.07 3.39
CA LEU A 10 -8.34 -3.00 4.80
C LEU A 10 -7.81 -4.35 5.31
N VAL A 11 -7.05 -4.31 6.39
CA VAL A 11 -6.74 -5.50 7.17
C VAL A 11 -8.01 -5.99 7.87
N THR A 12 -8.73 -6.90 7.22
CA THR A 12 -10.05 -7.39 7.68
C THR A 12 -9.99 -8.66 8.53
N SER A 13 -8.87 -9.38 8.55
CA SER A 13 -8.73 -10.59 9.38
C SER A 13 -7.43 -10.64 10.16
N TYR A 14 -7.58 -10.59 11.49
CA TYR A 14 -6.53 -10.81 12.49
C TYR A 14 -6.56 -12.26 12.98
N ALA A 15 -6.98 -13.19 12.12
CA ALA A 15 -7.18 -14.57 12.48
C ALA A 15 -5.89 -15.13 13.09
N ASN A 16 -6.02 -15.85 14.21
CA ASN A 16 -4.93 -16.56 14.88
C ASN A 16 -4.19 -17.45 13.88
N LEU A 17 -3.13 -16.92 13.25
CA LEU A 17 -2.36 -17.64 12.24
C LEU A 17 -1.46 -18.64 12.94
N VAL A 18 -2.02 -19.82 13.22
CA VAL A 18 -1.26 -20.98 13.64
C VAL A 18 -0.42 -21.42 12.42
N PRO A 19 0.91 -21.48 12.56
CA PRO A 19 1.76 -21.93 11.46
C PRO A 19 1.45 -23.39 11.11
N LYS A 20 1.51 -23.70 9.81
CA LYS A 20 1.31 -25.07 9.32
C LYS A 20 2.63 -25.83 9.15
N VAL A 21 3.75 -25.12 8.92
CA VAL A 21 5.06 -25.71 8.61
C VAL A 21 6.18 -24.88 9.26
N CYS A 22 7.25 -25.55 9.70
CA CYS A 22 8.44 -24.90 10.21
C CYS A 22 9.19 -24.15 9.08
N PRO A 23 9.56 -22.86 9.26
CA PRO A 23 10.30 -22.11 8.25
C PRO A 23 11.80 -22.43 8.22
N SER A 24 12.31 -23.20 9.18
CA SER A 24 13.73 -23.58 9.22
C SER A 24 14.04 -24.57 8.10
N VAL A 25 15.10 -24.29 7.35
CA VAL A 25 15.54 -25.10 6.21
C VAL A 25 15.73 -26.55 6.65
N GLY A 26 15.12 -27.49 5.93
CA GLY A 26 15.22 -28.93 6.19
C GLY A 26 14.41 -29.45 7.39
N CYS A 27 13.59 -28.63 8.06
CA CYS A 27 12.76 -29.09 9.18
C CYS A 27 11.36 -29.51 8.69
N PRO A 28 10.98 -30.81 8.79
CA PRO A 28 9.66 -31.28 8.35
C PRO A 28 8.54 -31.03 9.36
N SER A 29 8.83 -30.37 10.48
CA SER A 29 7.89 -30.26 11.60
C SER A 29 6.66 -29.41 11.28
N ASN A 30 5.50 -29.90 11.69
CA ASN A 30 4.20 -29.23 11.72
C ASN A 30 3.71 -28.97 13.15
N SER A 31 4.56 -29.21 14.15
CA SER A 31 4.21 -29.16 15.58
C SER A 31 4.89 -28.00 16.27
N PHE A 32 4.09 -27.16 16.92
CA PHE A 32 4.55 -25.87 17.45
C PHE A 32 3.92 -25.56 18.80
N ARG A 33 4.71 -24.97 19.69
CA ARG A 33 4.21 -24.38 20.94
C ARG A 33 4.26 -22.86 20.88
N ARG A 34 3.26 -22.20 21.49
CA ARG A 34 3.31 -20.74 21.70
C ARG A 34 4.46 -20.45 22.68
N HIS A 35 5.41 -19.64 22.24
CA HIS A 35 6.59 -19.28 23.02
C HIS A 35 6.46 -17.89 23.64
N GLN A 36 5.83 -16.95 22.92
CA GLN A 36 5.69 -15.57 23.37
C GLN A 36 4.42 -14.94 22.78
N LYS A 37 3.67 -14.18 23.60
CA LYS A 37 2.59 -13.27 23.15
C LYS A 37 3.19 -11.87 22.95
N ILE A 38 2.88 -11.23 21.82
CA ILE A 38 3.40 -9.91 21.45
C ILE A 38 2.21 -9.04 21.06
N GLN A 39 2.07 -7.86 21.66
CA GLN A 39 1.15 -6.84 21.18
C GLN A 39 1.91 -5.97 20.16
N LYS A 40 1.38 -5.81 18.95
CA LYS A 40 1.97 -4.96 17.92
C LYS A 40 0.91 -4.04 17.34
N THR A 41 1.15 -2.74 17.43
CA THR A 41 0.34 -1.74 16.75
C THR A 41 0.63 -1.80 15.25
N VAL A 42 -0.44 -1.87 14.45
CA VAL A 42 -0.39 -1.87 12.99
C VAL A 42 -1.20 -0.71 12.48
N TYR A 43 -0.53 0.12 11.69
CA TYR A 43 -1.15 1.24 11.01
C TYR A 43 -1.81 0.75 9.73
N ASP A 44 -3.10 1.05 9.60
CA ASP A 44 -3.89 0.89 8.40
C ASP A 44 -4.73 2.15 8.18
N VAL A 45 -5.25 2.36 6.97
CA VAL A 45 -6.20 3.44 6.75
C VAL A 45 -7.46 3.15 7.58
N ARG A 46 -8.07 4.17 8.21
CA ARG A 46 -9.19 4.07 9.17
C ARG A 46 -9.95 2.74 9.11
N ASN A 47 -9.82 1.94 10.16
CA ASN A 47 -10.67 0.78 10.37
C ASN A 47 -12.15 1.24 10.59
N PRO A 48 -13.14 0.33 10.60
CA PRO A 48 -14.53 0.69 10.88
C PRO A 48 -14.82 1.36 12.23
N THR A 49 -13.90 1.31 13.19
CA THR A 49 -14.02 2.04 14.48
C THR A 49 -13.39 3.43 14.42
N GLY A 50 -13.00 3.91 13.23
CA GLY A 50 -12.36 5.21 13.05
C GLY A 50 -10.88 5.24 13.47
N GLN A 51 -10.30 4.10 13.85
CA GLN A 51 -8.92 3.97 14.30
C GLN A 51 -8.00 3.63 13.13
N ILE A 52 -6.91 4.39 12.98
CA ILE A 52 -5.83 4.15 12.01
C ILE A 52 -4.86 3.08 12.52
N ALA A 53 -5.00 2.65 13.77
CA ALA A 53 -4.12 1.72 14.43
C ALA A 53 -4.91 0.56 15.04
N ALA A 54 -4.63 -0.67 14.61
CA ALA A 54 -5.12 -1.87 15.27
C ALA A 54 -4.00 -2.49 16.12
N THR A 55 -4.29 -2.75 17.40
CA THR A 55 -3.36 -3.50 18.25
C THR A 55 -3.55 -4.98 18.00
N LEU A 56 -2.54 -5.63 17.43
CA LEU A 56 -2.58 -7.04 17.10
C LEU A 56 -1.85 -7.86 18.15
N THR A 57 -2.53 -8.89 18.62
CA THR A 57 -1.87 -9.96 19.36
C THR A 57 -1.25 -10.92 18.35
N LEU A 58 0.08 -10.92 18.30
CA LEU A 58 0.89 -11.87 17.54
C LEU A 58 1.50 -12.89 18.49
N TYR A 59 1.77 -14.10 17.98
CA TYR A 59 2.48 -15.13 18.73
C TYR A 59 3.81 -15.46 18.04
N ARG A 60 4.85 -15.58 18.85
CA ARG A 60 6.08 -16.28 18.45
C ARG A 60 5.86 -17.77 18.77
N TYR A 61 6.10 -18.61 17.78
CA TYR A 61 6.03 -20.05 17.91
C TYR A 61 7.43 -20.62 18.05
N LYS A 62 7.57 -21.70 18.82
CA LYS A 62 8.78 -22.52 18.88
C LYS A 62 8.45 -23.87 18.26
N CYS A 63 9.25 -24.30 17.29
CA CYS A 63 9.18 -25.65 16.75
C CYS A 63 9.56 -26.66 17.84
N THR A 64 8.76 -27.71 18.00
CA THR A 64 9.03 -28.76 19.00
C THR A 64 10.14 -29.70 18.54
N LEU A 65 10.44 -29.77 17.24
CA LEU A 65 11.50 -30.60 16.66
C LEU A 65 12.85 -29.87 16.65
N CYS A 66 13.01 -28.83 15.82
CA CYS A 66 14.31 -28.16 15.65
C CYS A 66 14.56 -27.03 16.67
N GLY A 67 13.61 -26.74 17.57
CA GLY A 67 13.74 -25.69 18.58
C GLY A 67 13.74 -24.25 18.05
N SER A 68 13.70 -24.03 16.73
CA SER A 68 13.70 -22.70 16.12
C SER A 68 12.47 -21.89 16.51
N THR A 69 12.64 -20.58 16.68
CA THR A 69 11.52 -19.66 16.97
C THR A 69 11.23 -18.75 15.79
N PHE A 70 9.95 -18.52 15.52
CA PHE A 70 9.51 -17.71 14.38
C PHE A 70 8.16 -17.05 14.65
N ARG A 71 7.85 -16.00 13.89
CA ARG A 71 6.60 -15.24 14.01
C ARG A 71 5.73 -15.49 12.78
N THR A 72 4.46 -15.82 13.00
CA THR A 72 3.47 -15.71 11.94
C THR A 72 3.06 -14.25 11.82
N THR A 73 3.11 -13.72 10.60
CA THR A 73 2.68 -12.35 10.30
C THR A 73 1.47 -12.45 9.38
N PRO A 74 0.39 -11.70 9.65
CA PRO A 74 -0.74 -11.62 8.73
C PRO A 74 -0.28 -11.36 7.29
N LEU A 75 -0.89 -12.05 6.32
CA LEU A 75 -0.58 -11.86 4.90
C LEU A 75 -0.81 -10.41 4.45
N THR A 76 -1.73 -9.72 5.12
CA THR A 76 -2.07 -8.32 4.92
C THR A 76 -1.05 -7.35 5.51
N MET A 77 -0.03 -7.81 6.24
CA MET A 77 1.06 -6.98 6.76
C MET A 77 2.35 -7.15 5.96
N VAL A 78 3.18 -6.11 5.99
CA VAL A 78 4.57 -6.22 5.54
C VAL A 78 5.40 -6.86 6.66
N ARG A 79 6.16 -7.92 6.33
CA ARG A 79 7.05 -8.58 7.30
C ARG A 79 8.00 -7.56 7.93
N GLY A 80 8.08 -7.57 9.25
CA GLY A 80 8.93 -6.63 10.02
C GLY A 80 8.34 -5.23 10.20
N ALA A 81 7.46 -4.75 9.33
CA ALA A 81 6.92 -3.39 9.43
C ALA A 81 5.68 -3.29 10.33
N THR A 82 5.34 -2.07 10.73
CA THR A 82 4.09 -1.68 11.44
C THR A 82 3.00 -1.23 10.47
N LEU A 83 3.15 -1.50 9.16
CA LEU A 83 2.27 -0.99 8.11
C LEU A 83 1.51 -2.13 7.42
N SER A 84 0.26 -1.88 7.04
CA SER A 84 -0.48 -2.77 6.14
C SER A 84 0.21 -2.85 4.76
N ARG A 85 0.06 -3.99 4.09
CA ARG A 85 0.58 -4.20 2.73
C ARG A 85 -0.09 -3.26 1.74
N GLY A 86 -1.38 -2.96 1.94
CA GLY A 86 -2.12 -1.98 1.14
C GLY A 86 -1.50 -0.59 1.23
N LEU A 87 -1.26 -0.08 2.44
CA LEU A 87 -0.59 1.22 2.64
C LEU A 87 0.84 1.24 2.12
N TYR A 88 1.57 0.14 2.31
CA TYR A 88 2.93 0.01 1.78
C TYR A 88 2.92 0.13 0.25
N HIS A 89 2.05 -0.63 -0.42
CA HIS A 89 1.92 -0.57 -1.88
C HIS A 89 1.39 0.78 -2.37
N LEU A 90 0.41 1.36 -1.68
CA LEU A 90 -0.09 2.71 -1.95
C LEU A 90 1.04 3.74 -1.96
N SER A 91 1.94 3.69 -0.97
CA SER A 91 3.05 4.64 -0.91
C SER A 91 3.95 4.58 -2.15
N GLY A 92 4.14 3.39 -2.72
CA GLY A 92 4.85 3.19 -3.98
C GLY A 92 4.04 3.67 -5.20
N VAL A 93 2.73 3.41 -5.24
CA VAL A 93 1.84 3.92 -6.30
C VAL A 93 1.82 5.44 -6.31
N LEU A 94 1.66 6.10 -5.16
CA LEU A 94 1.70 7.56 -5.05
C LEU A 94 3.02 8.15 -5.59
N PHE A 95 4.15 7.48 -5.35
CA PHE A 95 5.43 7.88 -5.93
C PHE A 95 5.45 7.74 -7.46
N LEU A 96 4.94 6.63 -7.99
CA LEU A 96 4.82 6.41 -9.43
C LEU A 96 3.91 7.47 -10.07
N LEU A 97 2.80 7.81 -9.41
CA LEU A 97 1.85 8.85 -9.83
C LEU A 97 2.42 10.29 -9.80
N GLY A 98 3.64 10.49 -9.28
CA GLY A 98 4.33 11.77 -9.39
C GLY A 98 4.68 12.44 -8.07
N LEU A 99 4.29 11.90 -6.92
CA LEU A 99 4.74 12.46 -5.63
C LEU A 99 6.23 12.15 -5.42
N SER A 100 6.96 13.07 -4.80
CA SER A 100 8.28 12.76 -4.23
C SER A 100 8.14 11.94 -2.95
N TYR A 101 9.21 11.26 -2.51
CA TYR A 101 9.23 10.54 -1.23
C TYR A 101 8.69 11.39 -0.06
N THR A 102 9.12 12.65 0.03
CA THR A 102 8.67 13.58 1.08
C THR A 102 7.20 13.97 0.94
N GLN A 103 6.70 14.13 -0.28
CA GLN A 103 5.28 14.40 -0.50
C GLN A 103 4.43 13.19 -0.15
N VAL A 104 4.87 11.96 -0.46
CA VAL A 104 4.17 10.73 -0.05
C VAL A 104 4.06 10.66 1.47
N THR A 105 5.15 10.91 2.20
CA THR A 105 5.11 10.88 3.67
C THR A 105 4.19 11.97 4.23
N LYS A 106 4.26 13.21 3.72
CA LYS A 106 3.39 14.31 4.17
C LYS A 106 1.92 14.02 3.87
N PHE A 107 1.63 13.51 2.68
CA PHE A 107 0.28 13.15 2.26
C PHE A 107 -0.32 12.07 3.15
N LEU A 108 0.42 11.00 3.45
CA LEU A 108 -0.09 9.97 4.36
C LEU A 108 -0.21 10.46 5.80
N SER A 109 0.71 11.32 6.25
CA SER A 109 0.63 11.96 7.57
C SER A 109 -0.60 12.86 7.74
N SER A 110 -1.09 13.54 6.68
CA SER A 110 -2.36 14.29 6.78
C SER A 110 -3.58 13.39 7.00
N TYR A 111 -3.44 12.10 6.72
CA TYR A 111 -4.41 11.05 7.07
C TYR A 111 -3.96 10.23 8.29
N THR A 112 -3.09 10.78 9.14
CA THR A 112 -2.55 10.18 10.37
C THR A 112 -1.74 8.89 10.18
N VAL A 113 -1.35 8.58 8.94
CA VAL A 113 -0.49 7.45 8.60
C VAL A 113 0.95 7.94 8.52
N ASN A 114 1.70 7.75 9.60
CA ASN A 114 3.11 8.15 9.66
C ASN A 114 4.01 7.03 9.11
N ILE A 115 4.66 7.29 7.98
CA ILE A 115 5.64 6.38 7.39
C ILE A 115 6.95 7.11 7.09
N SER A 116 8.07 6.38 7.17
CA SER A 116 9.39 6.94 6.88
C SER A 116 9.65 7.02 5.37
N ARG A 117 10.51 7.96 4.94
CA ARG A 117 10.99 8.03 3.54
C ARG A 117 11.65 6.72 3.10
N ALA A 118 12.35 6.04 4.01
CA ALA A 118 12.96 4.74 3.75
C ALA A 118 11.90 3.66 3.46
N THR A 119 10.78 3.66 4.19
CA THR A 119 9.65 2.76 3.93
C THR A 119 9.08 2.97 2.53
N VAL A 120 8.89 4.23 2.12
CA VAL A 120 8.43 4.56 0.76
C VAL A 120 9.45 4.10 -0.29
N HIS A 121 10.74 4.34 -0.04
CA HIS A 121 11.81 3.87 -0.93
C HIS A 121 11.79 2.35 -1.12
N MET A 122 11.66 1.58 -0.05
CA MET A 122 11.52 0.13 -0.15
C MET A 122 10.27 -0.27 -0.93
N ALA A 123 9.14 0.42 -0.73
CA ALA A 123 7.91 0.15 -1.48
C ALA A 123 8.10 0.38 -2.98
N VAL A 124 8.76 1.49 -3.34
CA VAL A 124 9.12 1.80 -4.72
C VAL A 124 10.04 0.72 -5.29
N GLN A 125 11.13 0.38 -4.60
CA GLN A 125 12.06 -0.65 -5.05
C GLN A 125 11.34 -1.98 -5.31
N ARG A 126 10.38 -2.36 -4.46
CA ARG A 126 9.60 -3.59 -4.65
C ARG A 126 8.72 -3.54 -5.91
N LEU A 127 8.12 -2.40 -6.22
CA LEU A 127 7.32 -2.21 -7.44
C LEU A 127 8.21 -2.14 -8.70
N THR A 128 9.41 -1.57 -8.58
CA THR A 128 10.32 -1.34 -9.71
C THR A 128 11.37 -2.44 -9.89
N HIS A 129 11.44 -3.43 -8.98
CA HIS A 129 12.47 -4.48 -8.95
C HIS A 129 12.58 -5.25 -10.28
N ASN A 130 11.45 -5.47 -10.96
CA ASN A 130 11.42 -6.18 -12.24
C ASN A 130 11.61 -5.26 -13.46
N GLN A 131 12.08 -4.01 -13.27
CA GLN A 131 12.29 -2.97 -14.30
C GLN A 131 11.09 -2.66 -15.22
N ALA A 132 9.95 -3.31 -15.04
CA ALA A 132 8.77 -3.11 -15.87
C ALA A 132 8.27 -1.65 -15.78
N TYR A 133 8.54 -0.96 -14.67
CA TYR A 133 8.05 0.39 -14.42
C TYR A 133 9.17 1.28 -13.88
N SER A 134 9.38 2.38 -14.58
CA SER A 134 10.09 3.54 -14.07
C SER A 134 9.09 4.70 -14.02
N ARG A 135 9.34 5.67 -13.15
CA ARG A 135 8.57 6.92 -13.14
C ARG A 135 8.53 7.57 -14.53
N ALA A 136 9.61 7.41 -15.30
CA ALA A 136 9.67 7.82 -16.69
C ALA A 136 8.71 7.01 -17.58
N ARG A 137 8.56 5.70 -17.42
CA ARG A 137 7.63 4.90 -18.23
C ARG A 137 6.15 5.18 -17.94
N VAL A 138 5.78 5.37 -16.66
CA VAL A 138 4.38 5.59 -16.29
C VAL A 138 3.97 7.05 -16.51
N PHE A 139 4.88 8.00 -16.28
CA PHE A 139 4.60 9.42 -16.49
C PHE A 139 5.85 10.19 -16.95
N THR A 140 6.22 9.99 -18.22
CA THR A 140 7.42 10.53 -18.91
C THR A 140 7.62 12.05 -18.82
N LYS A 141 6.64 12.83 -18.37
CA LYS A 141 6.69 14.31 -18.36
C LYS A 141 6.22 14.95 -17.04
N VAL A 142 6.47 14.31 -15.89
CA VAL A 142 6.07 14.88 -14.57
C VAL A 142 7.13 15.84 -14.00
N ARG A 143 6.89 17.16 -14.02
CA ARG A 143 7.61 18.18 -13.25
C ARG A 143 6.92 18.50 -11.91
N ARG A 144 7.64 19.17 -11.01
CA ARG A 144 7.29 19.39 -9.59
C ARG A 144 6.79 20.82 -9.36
N GLU A 145 5.89 20.97 -8.40
CA GLU A 145 5.71 22.22 -7.65
C GLU A 145 5.67 21.89 -6.15
N SER A 146 6.48 22.61 -5.39
CA SER A 146 6.62 22.43 -3.94
C SER A 146 5.53 23.21 -3.23
N ASN A 147 4.49 22.53 -2.75
CA ASN A 147 3.83 22.78 -1.45
C ASN A 147 2.39 22.28 -1.34
N GLN A 148 1.80 21.69 -2.38
CA GLN A 148 0.42 21.19 -2.30
C GLN A 148 0.37 19.69 -2.59
N CYS A 149 -0.49 18.95 -1.87
CA CYS A 149 -0.75 17.52 -2.05
C CYS A 149 -1.52 17.25 -3.36
N LEU A 150 -0.95 17.69 -4.47
CA LEU A 150 -1.53 17.59 -5.81
C LEU A 150 -0.81 16.50 -6.59
N LEU A 151 -1.59 15.75 -7.37
CA LEU A 151 -1.07 14.86 -8.39
C LEU A 151 -0.98 15.62 -9.71
N MET A 152 0.13 15.48 -10.42
CA MET A 152 0.30 16.15 -11.70
C MET A 152 0.06 15.17 -12.84
N PHE A 153 -0.89 15.49 -13.71
CA PHE A 153 -1.17 14.73 -14.92
C PHE A 153 -0.30 15.25 -16.07
N ALA A 154 0.75 14.49 -16.40
CA ALA A 154 1.86 14.89 -17.26
C ALA A 154 1.53 15.29 -18.71
N PRO A 155 0.53 14.71 -19.40
CA PRO A 155 0.26 15.12 -20.79
C PRO A 155 -0.23 16.56 -20.91
N ALA A 156 -0.91 17.08 -19.88
CA ALA A 156 -1.57 18.39 -19.92
C ALA A 156 -0.99 19.41 -18.91
N ALA A 157 0.01 19.03 -18.11
CA ALA A 157 0.54 19.83 -16.99
C ALA A 157 -0.55 20.30 -16.00
N ILE A 158 -1.58 19.48 -15.83
CA ILE A 158 -2.73 19.81 -14.99
C ILE A 158 -2.53 19.20 -13.61
N TRP A 159 -2.66 20.04 -12.60
CA TRP A 159 -2.70 19.62 -11.22
C TRP A 159 -4.10 19.19 -10.85
N VAL A 160 -4.21 18.00 -10.25
CA VAL A 160 -5.49 17.46 -9.84
C VAL A 160 -5.43 17.10 -8.36
N PRO A 161 -6.38 17.59 -7.54
CA PRO A 161 -6.41 17.24 -6.13
C PRO A 161 -6.67 15.75 -5.96
N LEU A 162 -5.90 15.14 -5.05
CA LEU A 162 -6.12 13.79 -4.59
C LEU A 162 -6.97 13.86 -3.33
N GLU A 163 -8.24 13.50 -3.45
CA GLU A 163 -9.19 13.47 -2.35
C GLU A 163 -9.20 12.08 -1.73
N PHE A 164 -9.32 12.00 -0.42
CA PHE A 164 -9.46 10.73 0.28
C PHE A 164 -10.93 10.45 0.55
N ILE A 165 -11.38 9.25 0.21
CA ILE A 165 -12.73 8.76 0.43
C ILE A 165 -12.65 7.48 1.25
N GLN A 166 -13.57 7.32 2.19
CA GLN A 166 -13.71 6.08 2.94
C GLN A 166 -15.19 5.70 2.99
N GLU A 167 -15.52 4.51 2.48
CA GLU A 167 -16.87 3.96 2.44
C GLU A 167 -16.83 2.49 2.86
N HIS A 168 -17.72 2.07 3.76
CA HIS A 168 -18.00 0.66 4.09
C HIS A 168 -16.77 -0.29 4.10
N HIS A 169 -15.77 0.02 4.94
CA HIS A 169 -14.52 -0.77 5.09
C HIS A 169 -13.58 -0.76 3.88
N GLN A 170 -13.73 0.21 3.00
CA GLN A 170 -12.83 0.46 1.88
C GLN A 170 -12.36 1.90 1.96
N TRP A 171 -11.09 2.10 1.63
CA TRP A 171 -10.56 3.42 1.38
C TRP A 171 -10.27 3.54 -0.10
N ALA A 172 -10.55 4.72 -0.63
CA ALA A 172 -10.21 5.10 -1.98
C ALA A 172 -9.57 6.48 -1.98
N PHE A 173 -8.64 6.72 -2.91
CA PHE A 173 -8.35 8.09 -3.29
C PHE A 173 -9.07 8.44 -4.58
N ARG A 174 -9.76 9.57 -4.59
CA ARG A 174 -10.46 10.14 -5.73
C ARG A 174 -9.61 11.21 -6.38
N ILE A 175 -9.44 11.14 -7.69
CA ILE A 175 -8.91 12.24 -8.50
C ILE A 175 -10.05 12.75 -9.37
N ASN A 176 -10.43 14.02 -9.23
CA ASN A 176 -11.45 14.63 -10.09
C ASN A 176 -10.84 15.02 -11.44
N LEU A 177 -11.15 14.26 -12.48
CA LEU A 177 -10.57 14.44 -13.81
C LEU A 177 -11.33 15.45 -14.68
N ALA A 178 -12.23 16.26 -14.10
CA ALA A 178 -13.00 17.27 -14.84
C ALA A 178 -12.10 18.28 -15.57
N THR A 179 -10.88 18.49 -15.08
CA THR A 179 -9.90 19.37 -15.70
C THR A 179 -9.09 18.70 -16.80
N ILE A 180 -9.13 17.37 -16.95
CA ILE A 180 -8.32 16.65 -17.94
C ILE A 180 -9.05 16.59 -19.30
N PRO A 181 -8.42 17.01 -20.41
CA PRO A 181 -8.99 16.89 -21.74
C PRO A 181 -9.30 15.44 -22.12
N ALA A 182 -10.40 15.25 -22.86
CA ALA A 182 -10.94 13.91 -23.08
C ALA A 182 -10.03 12.97 -23.89
N GLU A 183 -9.18 13.54 -24.73
CA GLU A 183 -8.18 12.84 -25.54
C GLU A 183 -7.15 12.05 -24.72
N TYR A 184 -6.91 12.42 -23.45
CA TYR A 184 -5.91 11.73 -22.62
C TYR A 184 -6.48 10.55 -21.82
N PHE A 185 -7.79 10.34 -21.83
CA PHE A 185 -8.41 9.26 -21.06
C PHE A 185 -7.98 7.85 -21.47
N PRO A 186 -7.84 7.50 -22.77
CA PRO A 186 -7.39 6.17 -23.17
C PRO A 186 -5.97 5.84 -22.66
N LEU A 187 -5.08 6.83 -22.67
CA LEU A 187 -3.71 6.68 -22.16
C LEU A 187 -3.70 6.49 -20.63
N LEU A 188 -4.53 7.27 -19.92
CA LEU A 188 -4.69 7.13 -18.48
C LEU A 188 -5.23 5.74 -18.13
N GLU A 189 -6.30 5.29 -18.79
CA GLU A 189 -6.91 3.98 -18.56
C GLU A 189 -5.93 2.82 -18.82
N SER A 190 -5.16 2.88 -19.90
CA SER A 190 -4.09 1.92 -20.19
C SER A 190 -3.00 1.89 -19.10
N SER A 191 -2.61 3.06 -18.59
CA SER A 191 -1.59 3.17 -17.53
C SER A 191 -2.11 2.62 -16.19
N LEU A 192 -3.38 2.85 -15.87
CA LEU A 192 -4.02 2.35 -14.66
C LEU A 192 -4.24 0.84 -14.69
N ASN A 193 -4.69 0.29 -15.81
CA ASN A 193 -4.86 -1.15 -16.00
C ASN A 193 -3.51 -1.89 -15.86
N SER A 194 -2.44 -1.28 -16.37
CA SER A 194 -1.08 -1.79 -16.18
C SER A 194 -0.71 -1.84 -14.70
N LEU A 195 -1.02 -0.78 -13.94
CA LEU A 195 -0.75 -0.70 -12.51
C LEU A 195 -1.55 -1.71 -11.66
N GLU A 196 -2.84 -1.92 -11.95
CA GLU A 196 -3.69 -2.88 -11.23
C GLU A 196 -3.25 -4.34 -11.45
N THR A 197 -2.80 -4.67 -12.66
CA THR A 197 -2.31 -6.02 -13.02
C THR A 197 -1.09 -6.44 -12.18
N ILE A 198 -0.22 -5.50 -11.82
CA ILE A 198 1.01 -5.76 -11.06
C ILE A 198 0.72 -5.81 -9.56
N ASN A 199 -0.28 -5.05 -9.12
CA ASN A 199 -0.52 -4.79 -7.72
C ASN A 199 -1.98 -5.07 -7.37
N SER A 200 -2.30 -6.35 -7.24
CA SER A 200 -3.62 -6.81 -6.79
C SER A 200 -4.05 -6.31 -5.41
N ALA A 201 -3.13 -5.71 -4.64
CA ALA A 201 -3.45 -5.10 -3.35
C ALA A 201 -4.06 -3.69 -3.47
N VAL A 202 -3.98 -3.06 -4.66
CA VAL A 202 -4.57 -1.75 -4.95
C VAL A 202 -5.33 -1.83 -6.27
N LYS A 203 -6.65 -1.63 -6.22
CA LYS A 203 -7.50 -1.53 -7.40
C LYS A 203 -7.54 -0.10 -7.91
N LEU A 204 -7.45 0.09 -9.21
CA LEU A 204 -7.45 1.41 -9.84
C LEU A 204 -8.60 1.48 -10.82
N ARG A 205 -9.61 2.30 -10.55
CA ARG A 205 -10.84 2.34 -11.37
C ARG A 205 -11.15 3.74 -11.86
N LEU A 206 -11.30 3.90 -13.17
CA LEU A 206 -11.88 5.10 -13.77
C LEU A 206 -13.41 4.99 -13.71
N ILE A 207 -14.08 5.95 -13.07
CA ILE A 207 -15.55 6.05 -13.03
C ILE A 207 -15.94 7.26 -13.90
N ARG A 208 -16.93 7.07 -14.78
CA ARG A 208 -17.38 8.09 -15.75
C ARG A 208 -18.52 8.95 -15.19
#